data_AF-A0A2E1RQN5-F1
#
_entry.id   AF-A0A2E1RQN5-F1
#
_cell.length_a   1.000
_cell.length_b   1.000
_cell.length_c   1.000
_cell.angle_alpha   90.00
_cell.angle_beta   90.00
_cell.angle_gamma   90.00
#
_symmetry.space_group_name_H-M   'P 1'
#
loop_
_entity.id
_entity.type
_entity.pdbx_description
1 polymer ?
#
loop_
_entity_poly.entity_id
_entity_poly.type
_entity_poly.pdbx_seq_one_letter_code
_entity_poly.pdbx_strand_id
1 'polypeptide(L)'
;MELPLLVNDRKRTIIFIVLSVLAIFLVNREKQKNSFLEFERQYVNWLIDTKKQKKETSSITLLALDNSEDSVLQDWPPSPLDFAVILNNLKQYNPSLIAIEPSLSFSNSPDGLVETLRTTCLNFNKGSLLFSAVCQMDQSVDSTKDKGKKFFDVLKNINGNTNSIPEFTKTSSLPNQRFAAMGIPIAFTNIELTQKKPERNQYKFPLIAKVGDEIVPSFVLKAIMLETNTSPDQVIVNLGENIILTENKKIPIDAGGHVEIYPALQKELPKEKINLLTTPSNELGKKSKSALSNKIIFIGNNNNKRNIAFRDNEFISNAEFMALAISTIQSGLFINELSQTNEFIIWIIIIILGILIINTKPSKALSRIGLLIIIYLSFNMILFQSNGQWVSPIIPLTFFIIMTVISLVFGEKKEA
;
A
#
# COMPACT_ATOMS: atom_id res chain seq x y z
N MET A 1 60.50 16.63 12.61
CA MET A 1 60.40 15.15 12.41
C MET A 1 58.94 14.77 12.67
N GLU A 2 58.06 14.97 11.68
CA GLU A 2 56.58 14.83 11.82
C GLU A 2 55.97 13.76 10.89
N LEU A 3 56.80 12.92 10.24
CA LEU A 3 56.33 11.95 9.23
C LEU A 3 55.51 10.72 9.71
N PRO A 4 55.56 10.22 10.96
CA PRO A 4 54.91 8.94 11.27
C PRO A 4 53.37 9.02 11.43
N LEU A 5 52.83 10.19 11.80
CA LEU A 5 51.38 10.36 12.02
C LEU A 5 50.58 10.30 10.69
N LEU A 6 51.06 10.99 9.64
CA LEU A 6 50.40 11.07 8.34
C LEU A 6 50.27 9.71 7.62
N VAL A 7 51.19 8.78 7.85
CA VAL A 7 51.16 7.44 7.24
C VAL A 7 50.08 6.56 7.89
N ASN A 8 49.83 6.73 9.19
CA ASN A 8 48.80 5.97 9.91
C ASN A 8 47.38 6.44 9.51
N ASP A 9 47.18 7.76 9.38
CA ASP A 9 45.88 8.34 9.01
C ASP A 9 45.47 7.97 7.57
N ARG A 10 46.41 7.96 6.63
CA ARG A 10 46.15 7.49 5.25
C ARG A 10 45.74 6.02 5.22
N LYS A 11 46.40 5.15 5.99
CA LYS A 11 46.06 3.72 6.07
C LYS A 11 44.66 3.51 6.64
N ARG A 12 44.31 4.18 7.75
CA ARG A 12 42.97 4.14 8.35
C ARG A 12 41.89 4.57 7.36
N THR A 13 42.14 5.66 6.65
CA THR A 13 41.21 6.20 5.65
C THR A 13 40.98 5.22 4.50
N ILE A 14 42.05 4.64 3.95
CA ILE A 14 41.95 3.65 2.85
C ILE A 14 41.16 2.41 3.32
N ILE A 15 41.50 1.87 4.50
CA ILE A 15 40.80 0.70 5.06
C ILE A 15 39.31 1.01 5.27
N PHE A 16 38.98 2.18 5.81
CA PHE A 16 37.59 2.60 6.01
C PHE A 16 36.82 2.64 4.68
N ILE A 17 37.38 3.29 3.65
CA ILE A 17 36.72 3.39 2.35
C ILE A 17 36.51 2.00 1.74
N VAL A 18 37.52 1.13 1.77
CA VAL A 18 37.42 -0.24 1.24
C VAL A 18 36.33 -1.04 1.97
N LEU A 19 36.29 -0.97 3.30
CA LEU A 19 35.26 -1.64 4.11
C LEU A 19 33.87 -1.07 3.85
N SER A 20 33.73 0.25 3.71
CA SER A 20 32.45 0.89 3.37
C SER A 20 31.93 0.44 2.00
N VAL A 21 32.78 0.39 0.98
CA VAL A 21 32.39 -0.09 -0.37
C VAL A 21 31.97 -1.56 -0.32
N LEU A 22 32.74 -2.40 0.39
CA LEU A 22 32.41 -3.82 0.56
C LEU A 22 31.10 -4.02 1.34
N ALA A 23 30.84 -3.20 2.36
CA ALA A 23 29.61 -3.21 3.12
C ALA A 23 28.38 -2.85 2.27
N ILE A 24 28.49 -1.80 1.43
CA ILE A 24 27.40 -1.45 0.49
C ILE A 24 27.07 -2.65 -0.40
N PHE A 25 28.09 -3.32 -0.96
CA PHE A 25 27.88 -4.47 -1.84
C PHE A 25 27.20 -5.64 -1.11
N LEU A 26 27.69 -6.01 0.08
CA LEU A 26 27.14 -7.11 0.87
C LEU A 26 25.72 -6.83 1.36
N VAL A 27 25.47 -5.62 1.88
CA VAL A 27 24.15 -5.23 2.36
C VAL A 27 23.15 -5.19 1.20
N ASN A 28 23.51 -4.65 0.03
CA ASN A 28 22.64 -4.67 -1.14
C ASN A 28 22.30 -6.11 -1.58
N ARG A 29 23.27 -7.03 -1.54
CA ARG A 29 23.03 -8.45 -1.84
C ARG A 29 22.04 -9.08 -0.87
N GLU A 30 22.16 -8.79 0.42
CA GLU A 30 21.26 -9.33 1.44
C GLU A 30 19.89 -8.63 1.46
N LYS A 31 19.83 -7.35 1.08
CA LYS A 31 18.58 -6.61 0.84
C LYS A 31 17.79 -7.25 -0.31
N GLN A 32 18.46 -7.67 -1.40
CA GLN A 32 17.81 -8.43 -2.48
C GLN A 32 17.26 -9.79 -2.03
N LYS A 33 17.81 -10.38 -0.97
CA LYS A 33 17.30 -11.61 -0.35
C LYS A 33 16.24 -11.37 0.72
N ASN A 34 15.88 -10.12 0.99
CA ASN A 34 14.95 -9.69 2.04
C ASN A 34 15.39 -10.06 3.48
N SER A 35 16.69 -10.27 3.71
CA SER A 35 17.22 -10.69 5.02
C SER A 35 16.97 -9.67 6.14
N PHE A 36 16.73 -8.40 5.80
CA PHE A 36 16.55 -7.31 6.77
C PHE A 36 15.12 -6.78 6.86
N LEU A 37 14.18 -7.43 6.16
CA LEU A 37 12.85 -6.90 5.95
C LEU A 37 12.08 -6.68 7.27
N GLU A 38 12.27 -7.56 8.25
CA GLU A 38 11.64 -7.43 9.57
C GLU A 38 12.19 -6.23 10.37
N PHE A 39 13.49 -5.97 10.30
CA PHE A 39 14.10 -4.82 10.95
C PHE A 39 13.65 -3.49 10.33
N GLU A 40 13.61 -3.41 9.01
CA GLU A 40 13.10 -2.23 8.30
C GLU A 40 11.63 -1.97 8.63
N ARG A 41 10.80 -3.03 8.74
CA ARG A 41 9.42 -2.91 9.21
C ARG A 41 9.32 -2.30 10.61
N GLN A 42 10.11 -2.80 11.56
CA GLN A 42 10.12 -2.26 12.93
C GLN A 42 10.55 -0.79 12.94
N TYR A 43 11.54 -0.42 12.12
CA TYR A 43 12.00 0.95 11.98
C TYR A 43 10.92 1.88 11.41
N VAL A 44 10.24 1.47 10.35
CA VAL A 44 9.13 2.23 9.76
C VAL A 44 7.96 2.34 10.74
N ASN A 45 7.61 1.27 11.45
CA ASN A 45 6.58 1.31 12.49
C ASN A 45 6.92 2.32 13.60
N TRP A 46 8.18 2.36 14.04
CA TRP A 46 8.64 3.38 14.98
C TRP A 46 8.49 4.81 14.42
N LEU A 47 8.86 5.04 13.14
CA LEU A 47 8.66 6.35 12.49
C LEU A 47 7.18 6.75 12.45
N ILE A 48 6.29 5.82 12.12
CA ILE A 48 4.84 6.03 12.11
C ILE A 48 4.34 6.48 13.49
N ASP A 49 4.80 5.85 14.56
CA ASP A 49 4.38 6.17 15.93
C ASP A 49 4.83 7.56 16.38
N THR A 50 5.92 8.06 15.81
CA THR A 50 6.39 9.42 16.09
C THR A 50 5.64 10.50 15.31
N LYS A 51 4.89 10.15 14.27
CA LYS A 51 4.20 11.11 13.40
C LYS A 51 2.90 11.58 14.06
N LYS A 52 2.90 12.80 14.61
CA LYS A 52 1.68 13.46 15.10
C LYS A 52 0.77 13.81 13.93
N GLN A 53 -0.32 13.05 13.74
CA GLN A 53 -1.26 13.29 12.65
C GLN A 53 -2.40 14.21 13.04
N LYS A 54 -2.74 15.13 12.13
CA LYS A 54 -3.99 15.87 12.16
C LYS A 54 -5.05 14.97 11.54
N LYS A 55 -6.07 14.63 12.32
CA LYS A 55 -7.14 13.68 11.99
C LYS A 55 -8.05 14.26 10.91
N GLU A 56 -7.73 14.07 9.65
CA GLU A 56 -8.71 14.25 8.58
C GLU A 56 -9.52 12.97 8.45
N THR A 57 -10.83 13.08 8.63
CA THR A 57 -11.74 11.93 8.57
C THR A 57 -11.79 11.38 7.15
N SER A 58 -11.48 10.09 6.96
CA SER A 58 -11.57 9.44 5.67
C SER A 58 -12.97 9.56 5.06
N SER A 59 -13.02 9.77 3.74
CA SER A 59 -14.27 9.77 2.96
C SER A 59 -14.71 8.37 2.55
N ILE A 60 -14.12 7.32 3.13
CA ILE A 60 -14.56 5.92 3.02
C ILE A 60 -15.13 5.40 4.34
N THR A 61 -16.16 4.54 4.26
CA THR A 61 -16.62 3.67 5.33
C THR A 61 -16.68 2.22 4.83
N LEU A 62 -16.06 1.31 5.57
CA LEU A 62 -16.13 -0.13 5.34
C LEU A 62 -17.41 -0.66 5.99
N LEU A 63 -18.31 -1.19 5.16
CA LEU A 63 -19.48 -1.92 5.59
C LEU A 63 -19.19 -3.42 5.50
N ALA A 64 -18.88 -4.01 6.66
CA ALA A 64 -18.42 -5.38 6.77
C ALA A 64 -19.60 -6.35 6.63
N LEU A 65 -19.50 -7.26 5.66
CA LEU A 65 -20.33 -8.46 5.58
C LEU A 65 -19.77 -9.51 6.54
N ASP A 66 -20.64 -10.06 7.36
CA ASP A 66 -20.32 -10.98 8.43
C ASP A 66 -21.32 -12.16 8.40
N ASN A 67 -20.83 -13.35 8.76
CA ASN A 67 -21.58 -14.60 8.84
C ASN A 67 -21.73 -15.11 10.29
N SER A 68 -21.81 -14.18 11.24
CA SER A 68 -22.08 -14.48 12.64
C SER A 68 -23.55 -14.84 12.82
N GLU A 69 -23.87 -15.42 13.97
CA GLU A 69 -25.24 -15.80 14.34
C GLU A 69 -26.20 -14.59 14.37
N ASP A 70 -25.67 -13.38 14.58
CA ASP A 70 -26.42 -12.13 14.55
C ASP A 70 -26.58 -11.55 13.13
N SER A 71 -26.12 -12.23 12.08
CA SER A 71 -26.18 -11.69 10.72
C SER A 71 -27.62 -11.49 10.24
N VAL A 72 -27.89 -10.33 9.65
CA VAL A 72 -29.19 -9.98 9.05
C VAL A 72 -29.34 -10.46 7.61
N LEU A 73 -28.33 -11.15 7.09
CA LEU A 73 -28.34 -11.72 5.74
C LEU A 73 -29.13 -13.03 5.73
N GLN A 74 -29.93 -13.25 4.68
CA GLN A 74 -30.71 -14.48 4.55
C GLN A 74 -29.84 -15.68 4.18
N ASP A 75 -28.87 -15.47 3.27
CA ASP A 75 -27.98 -16.50 2.78
C ASP A 75 -26.50 -16.12 2.99
N TRP A 76 -25.63 -17.13 3.07
CA TRP A 76 -24.20 -16.94 3.02
C TRP A 76 -23.54 -17.84 1.96
N PRO A 77 -22.82 -17.28 0.97
CA PRO A 77 -22.63 -15.85 0.70
C PRO A 77 -23.95 -15.11 0.40
N PRO A 78 -24.01 -13.77 0.57
CA PRO A 78 -25.25 -13.02 0.41
C PRO A 78 -25.89 -13.23 -0.98
N SER A 79 -27.21 -13.39 -0.99
CA SER A 79 -28.02 -13.62 -2.19
C SER A 79 -28.23 -12.32 -3.01
N PRO A 80 -28.72 -12.40 -4.26
CA PRO A 80 -29.12 -11.19 -4.99
C PRO A 80 -30.14 -10.33 -4.24
N LEU A 81 -31.05 -10.96 -3.48
CA LEU A 81 -32.07 -10.26 -2.71
C LEU A 81 -31.44 -9.50 -1.53
N ASP A 82 -30.48 -10.10 -0.82
CA ASP A 82 -29.75 -9.43 0.25
C ASP A 82 -29.08 -8.15 -0.27
N PHE A 83 -28.37 -8.23 -1.40
CA PHE A 83 -27.76 -7.05 -2.01
C PHE A 83 -28.79 -6.02 -2.46
N ALA A 84 -29.96 -6.43 -2.94
CA ALA A 84 -31.02 -5.50 -3.34
C ALA A 84 -31.56 -4.73 -2.13
N VAL A 85 -31.74 -5.39 -0.99
CA VAL A 85 -32.16 -4.76 0.27
C VAL A 85 -31.07 -3.80 0.76
N ILE A 86 -29.81 -4.24 0.77
CA ILE A 86 -28.65 -3.42 1.17
C ILE A 86 -28.59 -2.12 0.34
N LEU A 87 -28.68 -2.23 -0.99
CA LEU A 87 -28.64 -1.07 -1.88
C LEU A 87 -29.82 -0.12 -1.65
N ASN A 88 -31.04 -0.65 -1.51
CA ASN A 88 -32.21 0.17 -1.22
C ASN A 88 -32.07 0.94 0.10
N ASN A 89 -31.57 0.27 1.15
CA ASN A 89 -31.35 0.90 2.45
C ASN A 89 -30.20 1.91 2.42
N LEU A 90 -29.18 1.72 1.58
CA LEU A 90 -28.09 2.69 1.42
C LEU A 90 -28.52 3.94 0.64
N LYS A 91 -29.47 3.80 -0.29
CA LYS A 91 -29.94 4.90 -1.14
C LYS A 91 -30.38 6.13 -0.33
N GLN A 92 -31.02 5.93 0.82
CA GLN A 92 -31.52 7.01 1.68
C GLN A 92 -30.41 7.91 2.26
N TYR A 93 -29.16 7.45 2.28
CA TYR A 93 -28.03 8.20 2.83
C TYR A 93 -27.25 8.99 1.79
N ASN A 94 -27.59 8.85 0.50
CA ASN A 94 -26.92 9.50 -0.63
C ASN A 94 -25.38 9.32 -0.59
N PRO A 95 -24.88 8.08 -0.65
CA PRO A 95 -23.44 7.83 -0.71
C PRO A 95 -22.86 8.37 -2.03
N SER A 96 -21.59 8.78 -2.02
CA SER A 96 -20.93 9.26 -3.24
C SER A 96 -20.64 8.12 -4.21
N LEU A 97 -20.30 6.95 -3.68
CA LEU A 97 -20.02 5.71 -4.42
C LEU A 97 -20.36 4.52 -3.52
N ILE A 98 -21.02 3.50 -4.07
CA ILE A 98 -21.15 2.19 -3.44
C ILE A 98 -20.25 1.21 -4.20
N ALA A 99 -19.20 0.75 -3.53
CA ALA A 99 -18.22 -0.17 -4.10
C ALA A 99 -18.41 -1.56 -3.48
N ILE A 100 -18.75 -2.55 -4.30
CA ILE A 100 -19.06 -3.91 -3.85
C ILE A 100 -17.91 -4.85 -4.20
N GLU A 101 -17.17 -5.29 -3.18
CA GLU A 101 -16.02 -6.18 -3.32
C GLU A 101 -16.40 -7.64 -3.62
N PRO A 102 -17.46 -8.23 -3.05
CA PRO A 102 -17.90 -9.57 -3.46
C PRO A 102 -18.38 -9.58 -4.91
N SER A 103 -17.92 -10.57 -5.68
CA SER A 103 -18.28 -10.66 -7.10
C SER A 103 -19.73 -11.13 -7.28
N LEU A 104 -20.55 -10.28 -7.90
CA LEU A 104 -21.99 -10.48 -8.10
C LEU A 104 -22.32 -11.45 -9.26
N SER A 105 -21.70 -12.63 -9.29
CA SER A 105 -21.84 -13.60 -10.40
C SER A 105 -23.17 -14.38 -10.38
N PHE A 106 -23.60 -14.83 -9.19
CA PHE A 106 -24.87 -15.51 -8.90
C PHE A 106 -25.27 -16.62 -9.88
N SER A 107 -24.32 -17.47 -10.31
CA SER A 107 -24.56 -18.51 -11.32
C SER A 107 -25.66 -19.52 -10.97
N ASN A 108 -25.95 -19.71 -9.67
CA ASN A 108 -26.92 -20.69 -9.17
C ASN A 108 -28.21 -20.06 -8.64
N SER A 109 -28.38 -18.74 -8.73
CA SER A 109 -29.56 -18.05 -8.21
C SER A 109 -30.69 -18.01 -9.25
N PRO A 110 -31.96 -18.11 -8.83
CA PRO A 110 -33.09 -17.92 -9.73
C PRO A 110 -33.05 -16.57 -10.46
N ASP A 111 -33.33 -16.59 -11.76
CA ASP A 111 -33.30 -15.40 -12.63
C ASP A 111 -34.13 -14.23 -12.10
N GLY A 112 -35.27 -14.51 -11.45
CA GLY A 112 -36.14 -13.48 -10.86
C GLY A 112 -35.48 -12.70 -9.72
N LEU A 113 -34.60 -13.34 -8.94
CA LEU A 113 -33.86 -12.67 -7.87
C LEU A 113 -32.74 -11.79 -8.45
N VAL A 114 -32.03 -12.30 -9.46
CA VAL A 114 -31.01 -11.53 -10.19
C VAL A 114 -31.64 -10.31 -10.86
N GLU A 115 -32.84 -10.45 -11.41
CA GLU A 115 -33.58 -9.37 -12.04
C GLU A 115 -34.06 -8.31 -11.05
N THR A 116 -34.46 -8.72 -9.85
CA THR A 116 -34.77 -7.81 -8.74
C THR A 116 -33.56 -6.94 -8.38
N LEU A 117 -32.39 -7.55 -8.18
CA LEU A 117 -31.15 -6.81 -7.91
C LEU A 117 -30.79 -5.87 -9.07
N ARG A 118 -30.91 -6.34 -10.31
CA ARG A 118 -30.65 -5.53 -11.52
C ARG A 118 -31.52 -4.28 -11.54
N THR A 119 -32.81 -4.44 -11.25
CA THR A 119 -33.77 -3.32 -11.19
C THR A 119 -33.40 -2.34 -10.07
N THR A 120 -32.96 -2.83 -8.92
CA THR A 120 -32.44 -1.98 -7.84
C THR A 120 -31.21 -1.20 -8.29
N CYS A 121 -30.25 -1.82 -9.00
CA CYS A 121 -29.06 -1.13 -9.50
C CYS A 121 -29.41 -0.01 -10.51
N LEU A 122 -30.45 -0.19 -11.33
CA LEU A 122 -30.91 0.85 -12.27
C LEU A 122 -31.39 2.14 -11.58
N ASN A 123 -31.70 2.08 -10.28
CA ASN A 123 -32.08 3.25 -9.50
C ASN A 123 -30.89 4.14 -9.09
N PHE A 124 -29.68 3.77 -9.49
CA PHE A 124 -28.44 4.50 -9.22
C PHE A 124 -27.82 5.00 -10.52
N ASN A 125 -27.05 6.08 -10.42
CA ASN A 125 -26.21 6.52 -11.53
C ASN A 125 -25.10 5.48 -11.77
N LYS A 126 -24.72 5.27 -13.03
CA LYS A 126 -23.69 4.26 -13.36
C LYS A 126 -22.36 4.52 -12.65
N GLY A 127 -21.98 5.79 -12.49
CA GLY A 127 -20.76 6.20 -11.78
C GLY A 127 -20.84 6.14 -10.25
N SER A 128 -22.01 5.89 -9.66
CA SER A 128 -22.17 5.74 -8.20
C SER A 128 -22.15 4.28 -7.75
N LEU A 129 -21.94 3.33 -8.66
CA LEU A 129 -21.75 1.91 -8.37
C LEU A 129 -20.42 1.43 -8.94
N LEU A 130 -19.75 0.52 -8.24
CA LEU A 130 -18.54 -0.16 -8.71
C LEU A 130 -18.59 -1.63 -8.32
N PHE A 131 -18.40 -2.53 -9.29
CA PHE A 131 -18.43 -3.98 -9.08
C PHE A 131 -17.07 -4.64 -9.27
N SER A 132 -16.87 -5.74 -8.56
CA SER A 132 -15.60 -6.44 -8.55
C SER A 132 -15.51 -7.57 -9.58
N ALA A 133 -14.29 -7.77 -10.05
CA ALA A 133 -13.86 -8.97 -10.75
C ALA A 133 -12.73 -9.65 -9.98
N VAL A 134 -12.75 -10.98 -9.92
CA VAL A 134 -11.64 -11.78 -9.37
C VAL A 134 -10.82 -12.30 -10.53
N CYS A 135 -9.53 -12.00 -10.54
CA CYS A 135 -8.60 -12.39 -11.60
C CYS A 135 -7.58 -13.41 -11.09
N GLN A 136 -7.00 -14.17 -12.01
CA GLN A 136 -6.02 -15.23 -11.76
C GLN A 136 -4.84 -15.10 -12.71
N MET A 137 -3.65 -15.34 -12.17
CA MET A 137 -2.45 -15.57 -12.96
C MET A 137 -2.22 -17.07 -13.11
N ASP A 138 -2.39 -17.56 -14.34
CA ASP A 138 -2.09 -18.91 -14.75
C ASP A 138 -1.00 -18.87 -15.82
N GLN A 139 0.19 -19.39 -15.48
CA GLN A 139 1.37 -19.39 -16.36
C GLN A 139 1.23 -20.37 -17.55
N SER A 140 0.28 -21.31 -17.48
CA SER A 140 0.01 -22.25 -18.58
C SER A 140 -0.90 -21.65 -19.65
N VAL A 141 -1.56 -20.54 -19.34
CA VAL A 141 -2.45 -19.83 -20.25
C VAL A 141 -1.67 -18.73 -20.94
N ASP A 142 -1.68 -18.78 -22.28
CA ASP A 142 -1.18 -17.71 -23.12
C ASP A 142 -1.90 -16.40 -22.78
N SER A 143 -1.15 -15.38 -22.33
CA SER A 143 -1.69 -14.09 -21.91
C SER A 143 -2.38 -13.32 -23.04
N THR A 144 -2.19 -13.74 -24.29
CA THR A 144 -2.87 -13.18 -25.47
C THR A 144 -4.30 -13.70 -25.65
N LYS A 145 -4.70 -14.80 -24.99
CA LYS A 145 -6.05 -15.38 -25.11
C LYS A 145 -7.02 -14.74 -24.11
N ASP A 146 -7.53 -13.59 -24.54
CA ASP A 146 -8.50 -12.72 -23.86
C ASP A 146 -9.78 -13.44 -23.38
N LYS A 147 -10.06 -13.40 -22.07
CA LYS A 147 -11.35 -13.83 -21.49
C LYS A 147 -11.92 -12.84 -20.48
N GLY A 148 -11.69 -11.54 -20.67
CA GLY A 148 -12.28 -10.54 -19.77
C GLY A 148 -11.85 -9.10 -19.96
N LYS A 149 -10.89 -8.84 -20.85
CA LYS A 149 -10.31 -7.52 -21.10
C LYS A 149 -11.37 -6.44 -21.36
N LYS A 150 -12.37 -6.77 -22.19
CA LYS A 150 -13.47 -5.87 -22.58
C LYS A 150 -14.31 -5.31 -21.43
N PHE A 151 -14.20 -5.87 -20.22
CA PHE A 151 -14.95 -5.40 -19.05
C PHE A 151 -14.19 -4.35 -18.23
N PHE A 152 -12.89 -4.17 -18.50
CA PHE A 152 -12.03 -3.26 -17.76
C PHE A 152 -11.74 -2.00 -18.56
N ASP A 153 -11.64 -0.89 -17.84
CA ASP A 153 -11.18 0.35 -18.43
C ASP A 153 -9.66 0.33 -18.62
N VAL A 154 -9.20 0.82 -19.75
CA VAL A 154 -7.80 0.82 -20.15
C VAL A 154 -7.17 2.16 -19.84
N LEU A 155 -6.04 2.16 -19.12
CA LEU A 155 -5.23 3.34 -18.88
C LEU A 155 -4.28 3.55 -20.07
N LYS A 156 -4.38 4.70 -20.75
CA LYS A 156 -3.64 4.95 -21.99
C LYS A 156 -2.29 5.63 -21.79
N ASN A 157 -2.15 6.48 -20.77
CA ASN A 157 -0.94 7.30 -20.58
C ASN A 157 -0.01 6.64 -19.57
N ILE A 158 0.80 5.70 -20.04
CA ILE A 158 1.76 4.95 -19.20
C ILE A 158 3.19 5.34 -19.58
N ASN A 159 3.94 5.83 -18.60
CA ASN A 159 5.35 6.20 -18.73
C ASN A 159 6.20 5.25 -17.87
N GLY A 160 7.24 4.67 -18.47
CA GLY A 160 8.20 3.78 -17.79
C GLY A 160 8.13 2.32 -18.24
N ASN A 161 8.85 1.44 -17.54
CA ASN A 161 8.96 0.03 -17.88
C ASN A 161 7.81 -0.79 -17.28
N THR A 162 6.99 -1.43 -18.11
CA THR A 162 5.80 -2.19 -17.71
C THR A 162 6.09 -3.63 -17.28
N ASN A 163 7.33 -4.12 -17.44
CA ASN A 163 7.70 -5.52 -17.17
C ASN A 163 7.52 -5.94 -15.69
N SER A 164 7.55 -4.98 -14.76
CA SER A 164 7.39 -5.23 -13.33
C SER A 164 5.93 -5.20 -12.84
N ILE A 165 4.99 -4.80 -13.70
CA ILE A 165 3.56 -4.72 -13.35
C ILE A 165 2.99 -6.14 -13.22
N PRO A 166 2.19 -6.43 -12.19
CA PRO A 166 1.54 -7.73 -12.06
C PRO A 166 0.59 -7.98 -13.23
N GLU A 167 0.64 -9.17 -13.80
CA GLU A 167 -0.21 -9.60 -14.92
C GLU A 167 -1.23 -10.63 -14.44
N PHE A 168 -2.41 -10.66 -15.06
CA PHE A 168 -3.35 -11.77 -14.95
C PHE A 168 -3.71 -12.30 -16.34
N THR A 169 -3.94 -13.60 -16.44
CA THR A 169 -4.25 -14.28 -17.70
C THR A 169 -5.69 -14.78 -17.76
N LYS A 170 -6.41 -14.77 -16.64
CA LYS A 170 -7.78 -15.26 -16.55
C LYS A 170 -8.62 -14.42 -15.59
N THR A 171 -9.90 -14.28 -15.90
CA THR A 171 -10.90 -13.78 -14.94
C THR A 171 -11.68 -14.97 -14.37
N SER A 172 -11.57 -15.17 -13.06
CA SER A 172 -12.19 -16.28 -12.32
C SER A 172 -13.64 -16.03 -12.00
N SER A 173 -13.99 -14.79 -11.70
CA SER A 173 -15.35 -14.37 -11.37
C SER A 173 -15.59 -12.97 -11.90
N LEU A 174 -16.73 -12.80 -12.57
CA LEU A 174 -17.25 -11.52 -13.06
C LEU A 174 -18.67 -11.32 -12.52
N PRO A 175 -19.12 -10.06 -12.38
CA PRO A 175 -20.53 -9.79 -12.18
C PRO A 175 -21.36 -10.46 -13.28
N ASN A 176 -22.55 -10.93 -12.94
CA ASN A 176 -23.49 -11.52 -13.88
C ASN A 176 -23.61 -10.66 -15.14
N GLN A 177 -23.69 -11.29 -16.32
CA GLN A 177 -23.68 -10.59 -17.60
C GLN A 177 -24.79 -9.52 -17.70
N ARG A 178 -25.93 -9.71 -17.01
CA ARG A 178 -27.00 -8.71 -16.92
C ARG A 178 -26.55 -7.41 -16.25
N PHE A 179 -25.62 -7.48 -15.29
CA PHE A 179 -25.02 -6.31 -14.66
C PHE A 179 -23.97 -5.66 -15.55
N ALA A 180 -23.12 -6.46 -16.20
CA ALA A 180 -22.11 -5.96 -17.12
C ALA A 180 -22.74 -5.18 -18.29
N ALA A 181 -23.90 -5.64 -18.79
CA ALA A 181 -24.64 -4.96 -19.86
C ALA A 181 -25.18 -3.57 -19.48
N MET A 182 -25.28 -3.24 -18.17
CA MET A 182 -25.72 -1.91 -17.74
C MET A 182 -24.65 -0.83 -17.90
N GLY A 183 -23.39 -1.23 -18.15
CA GLY A 183 -22.25 -0.30 -18.19
C GLY A 183 -21.88 0.27 -16.82
N ILE A 184 -22.16 -0.49 -15.76
CA ILE A 184 -21.61 -0.20 -14.42
C ILE A 184 -20.11 -0.52 -14.47
N PRO A 185 -19.22 0.36 -13.97
CA PRO A 185 -17.79 0.09 -13.93
C PRO A 185 -17.44 -1.21 -13.21
N ILE A 186 -16.49 -1.95 -13.77
CA ILE A 186 -15.95 -3.19 -13.21
C ILE A 186 -14.44 -3.07 -13.08
N ALA A 187 -13.88 -3.51 -11.96
CA ALA A 187 -12.43 -3.49 -11.72
C ALA A 187 -11.97 -4.70 -10.92
N PHE A 188 -10.70 -5.08 -11.06
CA PHE A 188 -10.17 -6.27 -10.39
C PHE A 188 -9.87 -6.00 -8.92
N THR A 189 -10.27 -6.91 -8.03
CA THR A 189 -9.99 -6.82 -6.59
C THR A 189 -8.72 -7.58 -6.21
N ASN A 190 -8.45 -8.71 -6.86
CA ASN A 190 -7.28 -9.52 -6.56
C ASN A 190 -6.78 -10.25 -7.81
N ILE A 191 -5.49 -10.57 -7.81
CA ILE A 191 -4.85 -11.47 -8.76
C ILE A 191 -4.38 -12.68 -7.97
N GLU A 192 -5.16 -13.75 -8.01
CA GLU A 192 -4.78 -15.00 -7.37
C GLU A 192 -3.60 -15.61 -8.13
N LEU A 193 -2.46 -15.73 -7.45
CA LEU A 193 -1.30 -16.43 -7.97
C LEU A 193 -1.48 -17.93 -7.75
N THR A 194 -1.39 -18.72 -8.80
CA THR A 194 -1.44 -20.20 -8.75
C THR A 194 -0.30 -20.82 -7.93
N GLN A 195 0.78 -20.06 -7.68
CA GLN A 195 1.88 -20.45 -6.81
C GLN A 195 2.00 -19.45 -5.64
N LYS A 196 1.82 -19.94 -4.41
CA LYS A 196 2.05 -19.17 -3.18
C LYS A 196 3.50 -18.70 -3.14
N LYS A 197 3.76 -17.45 -3.53
CA LYS A 197 5.02 -16.76 -3.20
C LYS A 197 4.99 -16.35 -1.72
N PRO A 198 6.15 -16.34 -1.04
CA PRO A 198 6.24 -15.86 0.33
C PRO A 198 5.70 -14.43 0.42
N GLU A 199 5.02 -14.13 1.52
CA GLU A 199 4.36 -12.85 1.82
C GLU A 199 5.29 -11.67 1.49
N ARG A 200 5.08 -11.08 0.32
CA ARG A 200 5.72 -9.82 -0.06
C ARG A 200 5.17 -8.71 0.83
N ASN A 201 6.02 -7.71 1.08
CA ASN A 201 5.79 -6.53 1.92
C ASN A 201 4.30 -6.23 2.18
N GLN A 202 3.82 -6.53 3.39
CA GLN A 202 2.39 -6.62 3.76
C GLN A 202 1.61 -5.31 3.56
N TYR A 203 2.31 -4.18 3.40
CA TYR A 203 1.71 -2.88 3.18
C TYR A 203 1.58 -2.51 1.69
N LYS A 204 2.08 -3.32 0.75
CA LYS A 204 2.00 -3.00 -0.68
C LYS A 204 0.69 -3.47 -1.30
N PHE A 205 -0.07 -2.54 -1.86
CA PHE A 205 -1.31 -2.79 -2.57
C PHE A 205 -1.17 -2.48 -4.07
N PRO A 206 -1.50 -3.41 -4.99
CA PRO A 206 -1.42 -3.15 -6.43
C PRO A 206 -2.53 -2.19 -6.89
N LEU A 207 -2.16 -1.08 -7.53
CA LEU A 207 -3.12 -0.12 -8.09
C LEU A 207 -3.43 -0.37 -9.57
N ILE A 208 -2.56 -1.11 -10.24
CA ILE A 208 -2.68 -1.41 -11.66
C ILE A 208 -2.27 -2.87 -11.90
N ALA A 209 -2.77 -3.42 -12.99
CA ALA A 209 -2.36 -4.72 -13.48
C ALA A 209 -2.34 -4.75 -15.00
N LYS A 210 -1.59 -5.70 -15.54
CA LYS A 210 -1.50 -5.94 -16.97
C LYS A 210 -2.46 -7.06 -17.37
N VAL A 211 -3.11 -6.89 -18.52
CA VAL A 211 -3.93 -7.91 -19.20
C VAL A 211 -3.57 -7.89 -20.69
N GLY A 212 -2.79 -8.89 -21.12
CA GLY A 212 -2.11 -8.83 -22.42
C GLY A 212 -1.13 -7.66 -22.45
N ASP A 213 -1.31 -6.72 -23.39
CA ASP A 213 -0.48 -5.52 -23.54
C ASP A 213 -1.09 -4.26 -22.89
N GLU A 214 -2.27 -4.38 -22.28
CA GLU A 214 -2.98 -3.25 -21.69
C GLU A 214 -2.85 -3.22 -20.18
N ILE A 215 -2.93 -2.00 -19.63
CA ILE A 215 -2.88 -1.74 -18.20
C ILE A 215 -4.25 -1.26 -17.74
N VAL A 216 -4.77 -1.93 -16.72
CA VAL A 216 -6.10 -1.69 -16.16
C VAL A 216 -6.00 -1.29 -14.68
N PRO A 217 -6.90 -0.43 -14.17
CA PRO A 217 -6.89 -0.02 -12.78
C PRO A 217 -7.42 -1.14 -11.86
N SER A 218 -6.87 -1.21 -10.66
CA SER A 218 -7.45 -2.04 -9.59
C SER A 218 -8.75 -1.44 -9.10
N PHE A 219 -9.51 -2.23 -8.35
CA PHE A 219 -10.76 -1.80 -7.72
C PHE A 219 -10.58 -0.56 -6.84
N VAL A 220 -9.46 -0.50 -6.10
CA VAL A 220 -9.10 0.66 -5.28
C VAL A 220 -8.85 1.89 -6.14
N LEU A 221 -8.01 1.77 -7.19
CA LEU A 221 -7.72 2.91 -8.06
C LEU A 221 -8.99 3.38 -8.78
N LYS A 222 -9.82 2.44 -9.25
CA LYS A 222 -11.07 2.75 -9.93
C LYS A 222 -12.07 3.46 -9.01
N ALA A 223 -12.15 3.09 -7.74
CA ALA A 223 -12.98 3.78 -6.75
C ALA A 223 -12.56 5.26 -6.59
N ILE A 224 -11.25 5.52 -6.49
CA ILE A 224 -10.73 6.90 -6.40
C ILE A 224 -10.95 7.67 -7.72
N MET A 225 -10.80 7.01 -8.87
CA MET A 225 -11.12 7.62 -10.17
C MET A 225 -12.58 8.07 -10.23
N LEU A 226 -13.52 7.23 -9.76
CA LEU A 226 -14.95 7.58 -9.71
C LEU A 226 -15.23 8.71 -8.71
N GLU A 227 -14.64 8.66 -7.51
CA GLU A 227 -14.77 9.74 -6.51
C GLU A 227 -14.27 11.09 -7.04
N THR A 228 -13.19 11.08 -7.83
CA THR A 228 -12.58 12.28 -8.42
C THR A 228 -13.14 12.64 -9.80
N ASN A 229 -14.09 11.87 -10.33
CA ASN A 229 -14.61 12.00 -11.70
C ASN A 229 -13.52 11.99 -12.79
N THR A 230 -12.46 11.20 -12.58
CA THR A 230 -11.34 11.06 -13.51
C THR A 230 -11.59 9.92 -14.51
N SER A 231 -11.58 10.23 -15.79
CA SER A 231 -11.67 9.22 -16.86
C SER A 231 -10.33 8.49 -17.07
N PRO A 232 -10.32 7.26 -17.59
CA PRO A 232 -9.08 6.49 -17.84
C PRO A 232 -8.06 7.22 -18.72
N ASP A 233 -8.53 8.03 -19.66
CA ASP A 233 -7.70 8.79 -20.61
C ASP A 233 -7.02 10.01 -19.96
N GLN A 234 -7.47 10.44 -18.78
CA GLN A 234 -6.89 11.55 -18.01
C GLN A 234 -5.86 11.06 -16.99
N VAL A 235 -5.87 9.77 -16.68
CA VAL A 235 -4.92 9.19 -15.73
C VAL A 235 -3.53 9.13 -16.38
N ILE A 236 -2.53 9.64 -15.68
CA ILE A 236 -1.12 9.54 -16.08
C ILE A 236 -0.42 8.63 -15.08
N VAL A 237 0.18 7.54 -15.55
CA VAL A 237 0.92 6.59 -14.73
C VAL A 237 2.41 6.75 -15.02
N ASN A 238 3.17 7.26 -14.05
CA ASN A 238 4.62 7.31 -14.07
C ASN A 238 5.15 6.19 -13.19
N LEU A 239 5.55 5.07 -13.79
CA LEU A 239 5.97 3.87 -13.07
C LEU A 239 7.24 4.14 -12.24
N GLY A 240 7.19 3.75 -10.96
CA GLY A 240 8.27 4.04 -10.01
C GLY A 240 8.20 5.42 -9.35
N GLU A 241 7.22 6.24 -9.72
CA GLU A 241 7.06 7.57 -9.16
C GLU A 241 5.65 7.81 -8.62
N ASN A 242 4.64 7.90 -9.50
CA ASN A 242 3.27 8.26 -9.12
C ASN A 242 2.23 7.98 -10.21
N ILE A 243 0.96 7.88 -9.78
CA ILE A 243 -0.23 7.99 -10.61
C ILE A 243 -0.85 9.37 -10.36
N ILE A 244 -1.07 10.13 -11.42
CA ILE A 244 -1.70 11.44 -11.38
C ILE A 244 -3.14 11.28 -11.86
N LEU A 245 -4.10 11.62 -10.99
CA LEU A 245 -5.52 11.65 -11.33
C LEU A 245 -5.97 13.08 -11.64
N THR A 246 -5.53 14.04 -10.82
CA THR A 246 -5.74 15.47 -10.99
C THR A 246 -4.47 16.21 -10.52
N GLU A 247 -4.37 17.52 -10.78
CA GLU A 247 -3.20 18.32 -10.35
C GLU A 247 -2.89 18.18 -8.85
N ASN A 248 -3.94 18.05 -8.04
CA ASN A 248 -3.87 17.95 -6.58
C ASN A 248 -3.94 16.51 -6.05
N LYS A 249 -4.08 15.50 -6.91
CA LYS A 249 -4.20 14.09 -6.50
C LYS A 249 -3.14 13.24 -7.19
N LYS A 250 -2.01 13.10 -6.51
CA LYS A 250 -0.88 12.26 -6.91
C LYS A 250 -0.73 11.11 -5.92
N ILE A 251 -0.67 9.89 -6.43
CA ILE A 251 -0.57 8.67 -5.65
C ILE A 251 0.81 8.07 -5.92
N PRO A 252 1.74 8.05 -4.96
CA PRO A 252 3.04 7.45 -5.18
C PRO A 252 2.91 5.95 -5.41
N ILE A 253 3.66 5.44 -6.39
CA ILE A 253 3.71 4.02 -6.73
C ILE A 253 5.13 3.54 -6.97
N ASP A 254 5.40 2.28 -6.67
CA ASP A 254 6.65 1.63 -7.07
C ASP A 254 6.65 1.24 -8.57
N ALA A 255 7.77 0.72 -9.05
CA ALA A 255 7.91 0.28 -10.45
C ALA A 255 6.94 -0.85 -10.82
N GLY A 256 6.41 -1.59 -9.84
CA GLY A 256 5.39 -2.61 -10.04
C GLY A 256 3.96 -2.07 -9.99
N GLY A 257 3.77 -0.75 -9.80
CA GLY A 257 2.44 -0.15 -9.70
C GLY A 257 1.76 -0.35 -8.35
N HIS A 258 2.52 -0.57 -7.27
CA HIS A 258 1.98 -0.73 -5.92
C HIS A 258 2.07 0.58 -5.13
N VAL A 259 1.03 0.88 -4.37
CA VAL A 259 1.07 1.89 -3.31
C VAL A 259 1.40 1.22 -1.97
N GLU A 260 2.14 1.91 -1.10
CA GLU A 260 2.35 1.47 0.27
C GLU A 260 1.26 2.08 1.18
N ILE A 261 0.50 1.21 1.85
CA ILE A 261 -0.58 1.57 2.77
C ILE A 261 0.01 2.14 4.05
N TYR A 262 -0.64 3.15 4.61
CA TYR A 262 -0.26 3.71 5.91
C TYR A 262 -0.97 2.95 7.06
N PRO A 263 -0.28 2.06 7.79
CA PRO A 263 -0.93 1.12 8.70
C PRO A 263 -1.56 1.79 9.92
N ALA A 264 -1.12 2.98 10.33
CA ALA A 264 -1.73 3.68 11.48
C ALA A 264 -3.19 4.13 11.20
N LEU A 265 -3.63 4.18 9.94
CA LEU A 265 -5.03 4.46 9.60
C LEU A 265 -5.97 3.30 9.95
N GLN A 266 -5.46 2.11 10.26
CA GLN A 266 -6.28 0.93 10.57
C GLN A 266 -7.25 1.17 11.73
N LYS A 267 -6.78 1.81 12.80
CA LYS A 267 -7.59 2.14 13.99
C LYS A 267 -8.57 3.28 13.74
N GLU A 268 -8.33 4.08 12.70
CA GLU A 268 -9.14 5.25 12.35
C GLU A 268 -10.15 4.98 11.25
N LEU A 269 -9.99 3.86 10.51
CA LEU A 269 -10.89 3.46 9.44
C LEU A 269 -12.31 3.30 10.00
N PRO A 270 -13.30 4.05 9.50
CA PRO A 270 -14.69 3.84 9.86
C PRO A 270 -15.15 2.47 9.39
N LYS A 271 -15.47 1.59 10.34
CA LYS A 271 -15.98 0.24 10.10
C LYS A 271 -17.34 0.12 10.75
N GLU A 272 -18.33 -0.27 9.96
CA GLU A 272 -19.69 -0.54 10.42
C GLU A 272 -20.10 -1.94 9.97
N LYS A 273 -20.93 -2.62 10.76
CA LYS A 273 -21.51 -3.91 10.35
C LYS A 273 -22.71 -3.68 9.44
N ILE A 274 -22.97 -4.63 8.54
CA ILE A 274 -24.13 -4.56 7.64
C ILE A 274 -25.47 -4.46 8.39
N ASN A 275 -25.55 -5.00 9.61
CA ASN A 275 -26.66 -4.90 10.55
C ASN A 275 -27.12 -3.48 10.84
N LEU A 276 -26.23 -2.49 10.69
CA LEU A 276 -26.61 -1.09 10.82
C LEU A 276 -27.76 -0.71 9.88
N LEU A 277 -27.87 -1.36 8.72
CA LEU A 277 -28.89 -1.08 7.72
C LEU A 277 -30.28 -1.63 8.06
N THR A 278 -30.43 -2.45 9.10
CA THR A 278 -31.76 -2.90 9.57
C THR A 278 -32.35 -1.99 10.63
N THR A 279 -31.53 -1.14 11.25
CA THR A 279 -32.02 -0.13 12.20
C THR A 279 -32.74 0.98 11.44
N PRO A 280 -33.98 1.35 11.83
CA PRO A 280 -34.68 2.48 11.26
C PRO A 280 -33.83 3.76 11.23
N SER A 281 -33.89 4.50 10.13
CA SER A 281 -33.01 5.65 9.93
C SER A 281 -33.23 6.77 10.97
N ASN A 282 -34.41 6.89 11.58
CA ASN A 282 -34.68 7.81 12.68
C ASN A 282 -33.94 7.41 13.98
N GLU A 283 -33.69 6.13 14.21
CA GLU A 283 -33.04 5.57 15.41
C GLU A 283 -31.51 5.51 15.30
N LEU A 284 -30.96 5.58 14.08
CA LEU A 284 -29.50 5.66 13.89
C LEU A 284 -28.90 6.91 14.55
N GLY A 285 -27.84 6.69 15.33
CA GLY A 285 -27.03 7.76 15.89
C GLY A 285 -26.39 8.66 14.83
N LYS A 286 -26.13 9.93 15.18
CA LYS A 286 -25.55 10.93 14.26
C LYS A 286 -24.23 10.48 13.63
N LYS A 287 -23.39 9.75 14.40
CA LYS A 287 -22.09 9.23 13.94
C LYS A 287 -22.23 8.21 12.81
N SER A 288 -23.16 7.27 12.93
CA SER A 288 -23.37 6.24 11.90
C SER A 288 -24.03 6.83 10.65
N LYS A 289 -24.92 7.81 10.79
CA LYS A 289 -25.46 8.57 9.65
C LYS A 289 -24.37 9.32 8.88
N SER A 290 -23.46 9.98 9.57
CA SER A 290 -22.35 10.70 8.93
C SER A 290 -21.30 9.75 8.34
N ALA A 291 -21.21 8.51 8.82
CA ALA A 291 -20.40 7.47 8.20
C ALA A 291 -21.00 6.99 6.86
N LEU A 292 -22.33 6.99 6.73
CA LEU A 292 -23.01 6.51 5.52
C LEU A 292 -23.26 7.59 4.45
N SER A 293 -23.21 8.87 4.80
CA SER A 293 -23.62 9.96 3.90
C SER A 293 -22.45 10.65 3.21
N ASN A 294 -22.58 10.90 1.90
CA ASN A 294 -21.59 11.60 1.07
C ASN A 294 -20.16 11.01 1.16
N LYS A 295 -20.08 9.69 1.32
CA LYS A 295 -18.85 8.92 1.41
C LYS A 295 -18.86 7.73 0.45
N ILE A 296 -17.68 7.20 0.16
CA ILE A 296 -17.54 5.88 -0.44
C ILE A 296 -17.98 4.84 0.58
N ILE A 297 -19.02 4.07 0.25
CA ILE A 297 -19.46 2.91 1.02
C ILE A 297 -18.87 1.68 0.37
N PHE A 298 -17.85 1.13 1.01
CA PHE A 298 -17.17 -0.06 0.55
C PHE A 298 -17.76 -1.28 1.25
N ILE A 299 -18.44 -2.14 0.50
CA ILE A 299 -19.06 -3.37 0.99
C ILE A 299 -18.09 -4.51 0.74
N GLY A 300 -17.63 -5.16 1.80
CA GLY A 300 -16.60 -6.20 1.68
C GLY A 300 -16.77 -7.33 2.69
N ASN A 301 -16.31 -8.51 2.30
CA ASN A 301 -16.35 -9.69 3.15
C ASN A 301 -15.26 -9.62 4.23
N ASN A 302 -15.67 -9.62 5.50
CA ASN A 302 -14.75 -9.58 6.64
C ASN A 302 -14.42 -10.97 7.21
N ASN A 303 -14.74 -12.05 6.50
CA ASN A 303 -14.61 -13.40 7.04
C ASN A 303 -13.13 -13.86 7.10
N ASN A 304 -12.73 -14.39 8.26
CA ASN A 304 -11.35 -14.62 8.74
C ASN A 304 -10.49 -15.64 7.93
N LYS A 305 -10.94 -16.12 6.77
CA LYS A 305 -10.28 -17.23 6.04
C LYS A 305 -9.03 -16.82 5.25
N ARG A 306 -8.82 -15.52 5.01
CA ARG A 306 -7.64 -14.96 4.31
C ARG A 306 -7.16 -13.72 5.06
N ASN A 307 -6.68 -13.97 6.27
CA ASN A 307 -6.15 -12.96 7.17
C ASN A 307 -4.74 -12.57 6.74
N ILE A 308 -4.56 -11.32 6.34
CA ILE A 308 -3.25 -10.74 6.01
C ILE A 308 -2.63 -10.33 7.34
N ALA A 309 -1.46 -10.89 7.68
CA ALA A 309 -0.69 -10.41 8.82
C ALA A 309 -0.38 -8.93 8.62
N PHE A 310 -0.72 -8.13 9.63
CA PHE A 310 -0.60 -6.68 9.60
C PHE A 310 0.18 -6.20 10.83
N ARG A 311 0.16 -4.90 11.05
CA ARG A 311 0.85 -4.25 12.16
C ARG A 311 0.38 -4.80 13.52
N ASP A 312 1.28 -4.81 14.51
CA ASP A 312 1.00 -5.19 15.91
C ASP A 312 0.47 -6.64 16.10
N ASN A 313 0.86 -7.58 15.20
CA ASN A 313 0.34 -8.96 15.15
C ASN A 313 -1.18 -9.05 14.92
N GLU A 314 -1.80 -7.97 14.46
CA GLU A 314 -3.20 -7.99 14.04
C GLU A 314 -3.31 -8.62 12.64
N PHE A 315 -4.49 -9.18 12.37
CA PHE A 315 -4.82 -9.69 11.05
C PHE A 315 -5.95 -8.86 10.46
N ILE A 316 -5.79 -8.49 9.19
CA ILE A 316 -6.83 -7.75 8.46
C ILE A 316 -7.41 -8.62 7.35
N SER A 317 -8.70 -8.41 7.06
CA SER A 317 -9.35 -8.99 5.90
C SER A 317 -8.93 -8.29 4.62
N ASN A 318 -9.11 -8.94 3.47
CA ASN A 318 -8.87 -8.32 2.16
C ASN A 318 -9.73 -7.07 1.95
N ALA A 319 -10.97 -7.07 2.43
CA ALA A 319 -11.87 -5.93 2.41
C ALA A 319 -11.30 -4.75 3.22
N GLU A 320 -10.79 -5.01 4.42
CA GLU A 320 -10.13 -4.00 5.23
C GLU A 320 -8.85 -3.47 4.57
N PHE A 321 -8.04 -4.35 3.97
CA PHE A 321 -6.83 -3.97 3.24
C PHE A 321 -7.13 -3.00 2.08
N MET A 322 -8.18 -3.27 1.30
CA MET A 322 -8.65 -2.36 0.23
C MET A 322 -9.17 -1.04 0.77
N ALA A 323 -9.98 -1.08 1.82
CA ALA A 323 -10.51 0.12 2.45
C ALA A 323 -9.38 1.00 3.03
N LEU A 324 -8.33 0.38 3.57
CA LEU A 324 -7.12 1.08 4.02
C LEU A 324 -6.32 1.68 2.88
N ALA A 325 -6.22 0.99 1.74
CA ALA A 325 -5.58 1.55 0.54
C ALA A 325 -6.33 2.79 0.04
N ILE A 326 -7.67 2.74 -0.02
CA ILE A 326 -8.51 3.90 -0.34
C ILE A 326 -8.29 5.03 0.67
N SER A 327 -8.34 4.73 1.97
CA SER A 327 -8.15 5.72 3.05
C SER A 327 -6.74 6.36 3.02
N THR A 328 -5.71 5.57 2.72
CA THR A 328 -4.33 6.05 2.53
C THR A 328 -4.26 7.03 1.37
N ILE A 329 -4.87 6.68 0.23
CA ILE A 329 -4.91 7.55 -0.95
C ILE A 329 -5.70 8.83 -0.65
N GLN A 330 -6.86 8.72 0.02
CA GLN A 330 -7.71 9.86 0.35
C GLN A 330 -7.00 10.85 1.27
N SER A 331 -6.38 10.36 2.34
CA SER A 331 -5.64 11.17 3.32
C SER A 331 -4.32 11.74 2.80
N GLY A 332 -3.77 11.19 1.71
CA GLY A 332 -2.46 11.60 1.18
C GLY A 332 -1.28 11.20 2.09
N LEU A 333 -1.54 10.35 3.09
CA LEU A 333 -0.54 9.88 4.04
C LEU A 333 0.19 8.69 3.41
N PHE A 334 1.23 8.96 2.63
CA PHE A 334 2.02 7.90 2.01
C PHE A 334 3.28 7.58 2.81
N ILE A 335 3.71 6.33 2.71
CA ILE A 335 5.02 5.86 3.15
C ILE A 335 5.79 5.59 1.87
N ASN A 336 6.93 6.26 1.69
CA ASN A 336 7.78 6.02 0.53
C ASN A 336 9.22 5.84 0.99
N GLU A 337 9.87 4.81 0.48
CA GLU A 337 11.32 4.73 0.55
C GLU A 337 11.92 5.87 -0.29
N LEU A 338 12.99 6.49 0.22
CA LEU A 338 13.69 7.54 -0.51
C LEU A 338 14.29 6.97 -1.81
N SER A 339 14.34 7.77 -2.88
CA SER A 339 14.93 7.32 -4.13
C SER A 339 16.38 6.90 -3.93
N GLN A 340 16.81 5.87 -4.66
CA GLN A 340 18.15 5.29 -4.54
C GLN A 340 19.28 6.32 -4.77
N THR A 341 19.04 7.33 -5.64
CA THR A 341 19.99 8.43 -5.87
C THR A 341 20.19 9.29 -4.62
N ASN A 342 19.09 9.60 -3.92
CA ASN A 342 19.13 10.43 -2.73
C ASN A 342 19.69 9.66 -1.53
N GLU A 343 19.39 8.36 -1.43
CA GLU A 343 20.05 7.49 -0.43
C GLU A 343 21.57 7.49 -0.61
N PHE A 344 22.06 7.40 -1.85
CA PHE A 344 23.49 7.40 -2.15
C PHE A 344 24.18 8.70 -1.71
N ILE A 345 23.52 9.86 -1.87
CA ILE A 345 24.02 11.15 -1.38
C ILE A 345 24.20 11.13 0.14
N ILE A 346 23.21 10.59 0.87
CA ILE A 346 23.29 10.45 2.33
C ILE A 346 24.46 9.55 2.73
N TRP A 347 24.67 8.45 2.01
CA TRP A 347 25.79 7.54 2.26
C TRP A 347 27.14 8.21 2.06
N ILE A 348 27.30 8.99 0.98
CA ILE A 348 28.54 9.75 0.71
C ILE A 348 28.80 10.73 1.87
N ILE A 349 27.79 11.47 2.33
CA ILE A 349 27.93 12.42 3.44
C ILE A 349 28.41 11.70 4.71
N ILE A 350 27.83 10.54 5.03
CA ILE A 350 28.22 9.74 6.20
C ILE A 350 29.66 9.23 6.05
N ILE A 351 30.08 8.78 4.86
CA ILE A 351 31.46 8.34 4.60
C ILE A 351 32.44 9.50 4.82
N ILE A 352 32.16 10.69 4.26
CA ILE A 352 33.03 11.88 4.43
C ILE A 352 33.16 12.25 5.91
N LEU A 353 32.05 12.29 6.65
CA LEU A 353 32.06 12.55 8.09
C LEU A 353 32.82 11.44 8.85
N GLY A 354 32.69 10.19 8.45
CA GLY A 354 33.41 9.05 9.01
C GLY A 354 34.93 9.19 8.91
N ILE A 355 35.43 9.61 7.74
CA ILE A 355 36.86 9.85 7.52
C ILE A 355 37.38 10.93 8.50
N LEU A 356 36.62 12.01 8.69
CA LEU A 356 36.97 13.08 9.63
C LEU A 356 36.98 12.59 11.09
N ILE A 357 36.09 11.67 11.45
CA ILE A 357 35.95 11.15 12.82
C ILE A 357 37.06 10.14 13.15
N ILE A 358 37.35 9.21 12.25
CA ILE A 358 38.33 8.12 12.48
C ILE A 358 39.75 8.65 12.69
N ASN A 359 40.08 9.80 12.08
CA ASN A 359 41.39 10.45 12.24
C ASN A 359 41.50 11.28 13.54
N THR A 360 40.56 11.13 14.48
CA THR A 360 40.60 11.81 15.78
C THR A 360 40.91 10.84 16.92
N LYS A 361 41.24 11.38 18.10
CA LYS A 361 41.52 10.57 19.30
C LYS A 361 40.33 9.64 19.61
N PRO A 362 40.56 8.37 19.99
CA PRO A 362 39.50 7.36 20.12
C PRO A 362 38.39 7.77 21.10
N SER A 363 38.73 8.44 22.20
CA SER A 363 37.75 8.95 23.17
C SER A 363 36.81 10.01 22.57
N LYS A 364 37.32 10.86 21.68
CA LYS A 364 36.52 11.86 20.95
C LYS A 364 35.77 11.24 19.78
N ALA A 365 36.35 10.22 19.14
CA ALA A 365 35.75 9.52 18.01
C ALA A 365 34.43 8.85 18.42
N LEU A 366 34.41 8.09 19.51
CA LEU A 366 33.20 7.41 20.01
C LEU A 366 32.06 8.39 20.33
N SER A 367 32.37 9.50 21.01
CA SER A 367 31.39 10.54 21.31
C SER A 367 30.82 11.18 20.04
N ARG A 368 31.66 11.42 19.02
CA ARG A 368 31.24 11.97 17.72
C ARG A 368 30.40 10.99 16.91
N ILE A 369 30.70 9.69 16.95
CA ILE A 369 29.88 8.64 16.32
C ILE A 369 28.49 8.62 16.96
N GLY A 370 28.40 8.64 18.29
CA GLY A 370 27.12 8.70 19.01
C GLY A 370 26.28 9.92 18.62
N LEU A 371 26.92 11.10 18.54
CA LEU A 371 26.25 12.32 18.09
C LEU A 371 25.79 12.23 16.62
N LEU A 372 26.59 11.61 15.74
CA LEU A 372 26.23 11.41 14.33
C LEU A 372 25.03 10.47 14.17
N ILE A 373 24.93 9.41 14.98
CA ILE A 373 23.76 8.51 15.03
C ILE A 373 22.50 9.29 15.42
N ILE A 374 22.59 10.13 16.46
CA ILE A 374 21.45 10.96 16.90
C ILE A 374 21.01 11.89 15.77
N ILE A 375 21.96 12.60 15.13
CA ILE A 375 21.66 13.49 13.99
C ILE A 375 20.98 12.71 12.86
N TYR A 376 21.49 11.53 12.51
CA TYR A 376 20.91 10.68 11.46
C TYR A 376 19.46 10.27 11.78
N LEU A 377 19.20 9.84 13.02
CA LEU A 377 17.85 9.45 13.46
C LEU A 377 16.90 10.66 13.49
N SER A 378 17.36 11.81 13.99
CA SER A 378 16.58 13.05 13.98
C SER A 378 16.27 13.51 12.55
N PHE A 379 17.23 13.44 11.63
CA PHE A 379 17.03 13.77 10.23
C PHE A 379 15.96 12.88 9.59
N ASN A 380 16.03 11.56 9.79
CA ASN A 380 15.02 10.64 9.28
C ASN A 380 13.63 10.90 9.87
N MET A 381 13.55 11.19 11.18
CA MET A 381 12.30 11.54 11.82
C MET A 381 11.68 12.81 11.22
N ILE A 382 12.50 13.84 10.97
CA ILE A 382 12.04 15.08 10.31
C ILE A 382 11.57 14.80 8.88
N LEU A 383 12.35 14.05 8.10
CA LEU A 383 12.03 13.68 6.72
C LEU A 383 10.70 12.91 6.63
N PHE A 384 10.50 11.96 7.55
CA PHE A 384 9.27 11.17 7.62
C PHE A 384 8.06 11.99 8.07
N GLN A 385 8.25 12.88 9.04
CA GLN A 385 7.20 13.79 9.50
C GLN A 385 6.76 14.76 8.41
N SER A 386 7.69 15.31 7.62
CA SER A 386 7.37 16.29 6.59
C SER A 386 6.72 15.65 5.36
N ASN A 387 7.31 14.57 4.83
CA ASN A 387 6.96 14.06 3.49
C ASN A 387 6.58 12.57 3.49
N GLY A 388 6.60 11.88 4.64
CA GLY A 388 6.37 10.43 4.71
C GLY A 388 7.48 9.59 4.08
N GLN A 389 8.62 10.21 3.79
CA GLN A 389 9.79 9.54 3.21
C GLN A 389 10.69 8.99 4.30
N TRP A 390 11.26 7.80 4.09
CA TRP A 390 12.22 7.20 5.00
C TRP A 390 13.42 6.62 4.24
N VAL A 391 14.55 6.49 4.95
CA VAL A 391 15.79 5.92 4.40
C VAL A 391 16.12 4.65 5.18
N SER A 392 16.55 3.61 4.46
CA SER A 392 16.95 2.37 5.11
C SER A 392 18.10 2.61 6.11
N PRO A 393 17.92 2.27 7.40
CA PRO A 393 18.96 2.48 8.41
C PRO A 393 20.12 1.49 8.33
N ILE A 394 20.01 0.42 7.53
CA ILE A 394 20.94 -0.72 7.55
C ILE A 394 22.34 -0.31 7.10
N ILE A 395 22.45 0.38 5.97
CA ILE A 395 23.75 0.81 5.42
C ILE A 395 24.42 1.85 6.36
N PRO A 396 23.73 2.92 6.79
CA PRO A 396 24.25 3.85 7.79
C PRO A 396 24.71 3.16 9.09
N LEU A 397 23.92 2.22 9.63
CA LEU A 397 24.28 1.47 10.83
C LEU A 397 25.58 0.68 10.62
N THR A 398 25.73 0.06 9.44
CA THR A 398 26.95 -0.67 9.08
C THR A 398 28.16 0.25 9.03
N PHE A 399 28.02 1.47 8.48
CA PHE A 399 29.09 2.46 8.52
C PHE A 399 29.46 2.86 9.95
N PHE A 400 28.48 3.10 10.83
CA PHE A 400 28.75 3.43 12.22
C PHE A 400 29.49 2.31 12.96
N ILE A 401 29.15 1.04 12.68
CA ILE A 401 29.87 -0.13 13.20
C ILE A 401 31.31 -0.13 12.71
N ILE A 402 31.54 0.04 11.41
CA ILE A 402 32.91 0.08 10.82
C ILE A 402 33.72 1.23 11.44
N MET A 403 33.13 2.43 11.56
CA MET A 403 33.79 3.58 12.19
C MET A 403 34.21 3.27 13.63
N THR A 404 33.33 2.60 14.39
CA THR A 404 33.58 2.22 15.78
C THR A 404 34.73 1.22 15.88
N VAL A 405 34.71 0.16 15.05
CA VAL A 405 35.76 -0.87 15.02
C VAL A 405 37.11 -0.27 14.66
N ILE A 406 37.20 0.55 13.61
CA ILE A 406 38.47 1.18 13.22
C ILE A 406 38.97 2.13 14.31
N SER A 407 38.08 2.93 14.92
CA SER A 407 38.46 3.84 16.00
C SER A 407 38.98 3.12 17.25
N LEU A 408 38.48 1.91 17.53
CA LEU A 408 38.93 1.07 18.66
C LEU A 408 40.24 0.34 18.34
N VAL A 409 40.34 -0.31 17.17
CA VAL A 409 41.52 -1.11 16.78
C VAL A 409 42.75 -0.25 16.58
N PHE A 410 42.58 0.94 15.99
CA PHE A 410 43.68 1.87 15.77
C PHE A 410 43.77 2.97 16.85
N GLY A 411 42.91 2.91 17.87
CA GLY A 411 43.00 3.77 19.05
C GLY A 411 44.18 3.32 19.91
N GLU A 412 45.34 3.97 19.76
CA GLU A 412 46.51 3.69 20.60
C GLU A 412 46.12 3.70 22.08
N LYS A 413 46.28 2.55 22.76
CA LYS A 413 46.36 2.52 24.22
C LYS A 413 47.61 3.31 24.58
N LYS A 414 47.44 4.53 25.10
CA LYS A 414 48.47 5.08 25.97
C LYS A 414 48.45 4.23 27.23
N GLU A 415 49.43 3.35 27.35
CA GLU A 415 49.83 2.77 28.62
C GLU A 415 49.97 3.92 29.62
N ALA A 416 49.27 3.78 30.75
CA ALA A 416 49.46 4.59 31.94
C ALA A 416 50.43 3.87 32.85
#